data_AF-A0A965C9Z3-F1
#
_entry.id   AF-A0A965C9Z3-F1
#
_cell.length_a   1.000
_cell.length_b   1.000
_cell.length_c   1.000
_cell.angle_alpha   90.00
_cell.angle_beta   90.00
_cell.angle_gamma   90.00
#
_symmetry.space_group_name_H-M   'P 1'
#
loop_
_entity.id
_entity.type
_entity.pdbx_description
1 polymer ?
#
loop_
_entity_poly.entity_id
_entity_poly.type
_entity_poly.pdbx_seq_one_letter_code
_entity_poly.pdbx_strand_id
1 'polypeptide(L)'
;LNLDNIQGKPDQVFVAVGRDVHDPSWLWTVDFKKLEHVSIVSGFNYADAALALKYNGVVVERVEADYFKAIDDFLSLPKPRVGIKTVLYSADAMRRLRRYKGFTDPEDVNRV
;
A
#
# COMPACT_ATOMS: atom_id res chain seq x y z
N LEU A 1 9.30 -3.74 -5.31
CA LEU A 1 8.78 -3.31 -3.99
C LEU A 1 9.78 -3.79 -2.95
N ASN A 2 10.38 -2.91 -2.15
CA ASN A 2 11.36 -3.31 -1.13
C ASN A 2 10.67 -3.48 0.23
N LEU A 3 10.42 -4.73 0.63
CA LEU A 3 9.78 -5.06 1.90
C LEU A 3 10.78 -5.21 3.06
N ASP A 4 12.09 -5.11 2.80
CA ASP A 4 13.10 -5.32 3.84
C ASP A 4 13.11 -4.24 4.91
N ASN A 5 12.57 -3.06 4.60
CA ASN A 5 12.46 -1.93 5.51
C ASN A 5 11.22 -2.02 6.43
N ILE A 6 10.35 -3.02 6.27
CA ILE A 6 9.23 -3.21 7.20
C ILE A 6 9.81 -3.73 8.53
N GLN A 7 9.68 -2.91 9.56
CA GLN A 7 10.06 -3.27 10.92
C GLN A 7 8.87 -3.90 11.64
N GLY A 8 9.10 -5.06 12.27
CA GLY A 8 8.06 -5.78 13.00
C GLY A 8 6.95 -6.31 12.07
N LYS A 9 5.73 -6.41 12.62
CA LYS A 9 4.53 -6.91 11.93
C LYS A 9 3.42 -5.87 12.05
N PRO A 10 3.35 -4.87 11.15
CA PRO A 10 2.31 -3.85 11.18
C PRO A 10 0.94 -4.52 10.99
N ASP A 11 -0.02 -4.18 11.85
CA ASP A 11 -1.37 -4.76 11.79
C ASP A 11 -2.32 -4.01 10.83
N GLN A 12 -1.84 -2.92 10.21
CA GLN A 12 -2.57 -2.14 9.22
C GLN A 12 -1.66 -1.77 8.06
N VAL A 13 -1.88 -2.41 6.91
CA VAL A 13 -1.09 -2.20 5.69
C VAL A 13 -2.00 -1.85 4.52
N PHE A 14 -1.65 -0.79 3.80
CA PHE A 14 -2.26 -0.39 2.53
C PHE A 14 -1.29 -0.64 1.39
N VAL A 15 -1.70 -1.38 0.35
CA VAL A 15 -0.89 -1.60 -0.86
C VAL A 15 -1.55 -0.90 -2.05
N ALA A 16 -0.80 -0.06 -2.76
CA ALA A 16 -1.32 0.64 -3.93
C ALA A 16 -0.35 0.62 -5.12
N VAL A 17 -0.77 0.07 -6.26
CA VAL A 17 0.04 0.03 -7.48
C VAL A 17 -0.57 0.95 -8.54
N GLY A 18 0.09 2.07 -8.80
CA GLY A 18 -0.34 3.13 -9.72
C GLY A 18 -0.05 2.86 -11.19
N ARG A 19 -0.28 3.88 -12.02
CA ARG A 19 -0.16 3.80 -13.49
C ARG A 19 1.29 3.84 -14.01
N ASP A 20 2.24 4.19 -13.15
CA ASP A 20 3.68 4.12 -13.44
C ASP A 20 4.17 2.69 -13.62
N VAL A 21 3.37 1.70 -13.22
CA VAL A 21 3.63 0.28 -13.47
C VAL A 21 2.85 -0.14 -14.71
N HIS A 22 3.50 -0.08 -15.87
CA HIS A 22 2.90 -0.55 -17.13
C HIS A 22 2.86 -2.07 -17.24
N ASP A 23 3.87 -2.75 -16.72
CA ASP A 23 3.93 -4.20 -16.61
C ASP A 23 3.94 -4.59 -15.12
N PRO A 24 2.85 -5.13 -14.57
CA PRO A 24 2.79 -5.58 -13.18
C PRO A 24 3.51 -6.92 -12.94
N SER A 25 4.10 -7.55 -13.96
CA SER A 25 4.76 -8.86 -13.84
C SER A 25 5.86 -8.92 -12.77
N TRP A 26 6.56 -7.81 -12.51
CA TRP A 26 7.59 -7.75 -11.47
C TRP A 26 7.02 -7.98 -10.06
N LEU A 27 5.71 -7.81 -9.82
CA LEU A 27 5.10 -8.14 -8.54
C LEU A 27 5.31 -9.60 -8.16
N TRP A 28 5.41 -10.49 -9.15
CA TRP A 28 5.62 -11.92 -8.95
C TRP A 28 7.05 -12.27 -8.54
N THR A 29 8.00 -11.35 -8.68
CA THR A 29 9.40 -11.54 -8.26
C THR A 29 9.68 -10.96 -6.86
N VAL A 30 8.68 -10.35 -6.22
CA VAL A 30 8.81 -9.78 -4.87
C VAL A 30 8.76 -10.90 -3.82
N ASP A 31 9.68 -10.87 -2.86
CA ASP A 31 9.60 -11.72 -1.67
C ASP A 31 8.63 -11.13 -0.64
N PHE A 32 7.41 -11.70 -0.55
CA PHE A 32 6.36 -11.25 0.37
C PHE A 32 6.44 -11.86 1.78
N LYS A 33 7.45 -12.67 2.13
CA LYS A 33 7.51 -13.38 3.42
C LYS A 33 7.40 -12.49 4.67
N LYS A 34 7.77 -11.21 4.56
CA LYS A 34 7.66 -10.21 5.64
C LYS A 34 6.27 -9.60 5.78
N LEU A 35 5.33 -9.96 4.91
CA LEU A 35 3.99 -9.43 4.85
C LEU A 35 2.99 -10.55 5.07
N GLU A 36 2.43 -10.64 6.27
CA GLU A 36 1.41 -11.66 6.60
C GLU A 36 0.02 -11.26 6.10
N HIS A 37 -0.23 -9.94 6.03
CA HIS A 37 -1.55 -9.37 5.83
C HIS A 37 -1.49 -8.01 5.13
N VAL A 38 -2.58 -7.67 4.43
CA VAL A 38 -2.87 -6.36 3.85
C VAL A 38 -4.33 -6.00 4.14
N SER A 39 -4.55 -4.84 4.75
CA SER A 39 -5.89 -4.33 5.06
C SER A 39 -6.64 -3.90 3.81
N ILE A 40 -6.00 -3.13 2.93
CA ILE A 40 -6.63 -2.65 1.69
C ILE A 40 -5.60 -2.71 0.55
N VAL A 41 -6.01 -3.25 -0.61
CA VAL A 41 -5.28 -3.17 -1.88
C VAL A 41 -6.03 -2.25 -2.84
N SER A 42 -5.33 -1.33 -3.49
CA SER A 42 -5.91 -0.40 -4.46
C SER A 42 -4.89 0.05 -5.53
N GLY A 43 -5.20 1.13 -6.24
CA GLY A 43 -4.40 1.65 -7.35
C GLY A 43 -4.94 1.21 -8.72
N PHE A 44 -4.19 1.48 -9.78
CA PHE A 44 -4.57 1.11 -11.13
C PHE A 44 -4.45 -0.41 -11.36
N ASN A 45 -3.36 -1.01 -10.90
CA ASN A 45 -3.11 -2.45 -11.01
C ASN A 45 -3.56 -3.21 -9.74
N TYR A 46 -4.66 -2.78 -9.11
CA TYR A 46 -5.12 -3.34 -7.84
C TYR A 46 -5.41 -4.85 -7.94
N ALA A 47 -5.95 -5.30 -9.08
CA ALA A 47 -6.34 -6.68 -9.30
C ALA A 47 -5.11 -7.59 -9.39
N ASP A 48 -4.11 -7.23 -10.19
CA ASP A 48 -2.84 -7.97 -10.30
C ASP A 48 -2.08 -7.96 -8.97
N ALA A 49 -2.07 -6.84 -8.25
CA ALA A 49 -1.45 -6.74 -6.93
C ALA A 49 -2.13 -7.67 -5.92
N ALA A 50 -3.46 -7.66 -5.85
CA ALA A 50 -4.21 -8.54 -4.96
C ALA A 50 -4.01 -10.02 -5.31
N LEU A 51 -3.94 -10.34 -6.62
CA LEU A 51 -3.69 -11.69 -7.10
C LEU A 51 -2.29 -12.18 -6.68
N ALA A 52 -1.24 -11.39 -6.94
CA ALA A 52 0.12 -11.72 -6.56
C ALA A 52 0.26 -11.94 -5.04
N LEU A 53 -0.36 -11.07 -4.23
CA LEU A 53 -0.38 -11.20 -2.76
C LEU A 53 -1.04 -12.52 -2.33
N LYS A 54 -2.22 -12.82 -2.87
CA LYS A 54 -2.97 -14.03 -2.53
C LYS A 54 -2.22 -15.32 -2.90
N TYR A 55 -1.57 -15.35 -4.07
CA TYR A 55 -0.75 -16.49 -4.50
C TYR A 55 0.49 -16.69 -3.62
N ASN A 56 0.99 -15.63 -2.98
CA ASN A 56 2.10 -15.69 -2.04
C ASN A 56 1.65 -15.89 -0.58
N GLY A 57 0.38 -16.25 -0.35
CA GLY A 57 -0.13 -16.55 0.99
C GLY A 57 -0.38 -15.33 1.88
N VAL A 58 -0.34 -14.12 1.32
CA VAL A 58 -0.66 -12.89 2.06
C VAL A 58 -2.17 -12.74 2.17
N VAL A 59 -2.68 -12.55 3.38
CA VAL A 59 -4.11 -12.31 3.60
C VAL A 59 -4.48 -10.90 3.13
N VAL A 60 -5.40 -10.80 2.17
CA VAL A 60 -5.95 -9.51 1.71
C VAL A 60 -7.36 -9.35 2.26
N GLU A 61 -7.56 -8.42 3.19
CA GLU A 61 -8.87 -8.19 3.83
C GLU A 61 -9.85 -7.54 2.86
N ARG A 62 -9.38 -6.56 2.08
CA ARG A 62 -10.21 -5.83 1.12
C ARG A 62 -9.43 -5.42 -0.12
N VAL A 63 -10.12 -5.52 -1.25
CA VAL A 63 -9.68 -4.96 -2.53
C VAL A 63 -10.66 -3.85 -2.89
N GLU A 64 -10.14 -2.66 -3.19
CA GLU A 64 -10.95 -1.49 -3.53
C GLU A 64 -10.40 -0.81 -4.80
N ALA A 65 -11.21 -0.75 -5.84
CA ALA A 65 -10.81 -0.19 -7.14
C ALA A 65 -10.80 1.34 -7.14
N ASP A 66 -11.68 1.97 -6.34
CA ASP A 66 -11.65 3.43 -6.16
C ASP A 66 -10.49 3.82 -5.24
N TYR A 67 -9.44 4.36 -5.84
CA TYR A 67 -8.23 4.71 -5.13
C TYR A 67 -8.43 5.75 -4.02
N PHE A 68 -9.28 6.76 -4.23
CA PHE A 68 -9.46 7.82 -3.25
C PHE A 68 -10.32 7.35 -2.09
N LYS A 69 -11.37 6.58 -2.39
CA LYS A 69 -12.16 5.89 -1.37
C LYS A 69 -11.29 4.94 -0.53
N ALA A 70 -10.39 4.16 -1.17
CA ALA A 70 -9.48 3.27 -0.46
C ALA A 70 -8.56 4.02 0.52
N ILE A 71 -8.07 5.20 0.13
CA ILE A 71 -7.27 6.06 1.00
C ILE A 71 -8.10 6.53 2.21
N ASP A 72 -9.30 7.03 1.99
CA ASP A 72 -10.19 7.51 3.06
C ASP A 72 -10.53 6.38 4.04
N ASP A 73 -10.89 5.22 3.49
CA ASP A 73 -11.22 4.04 4.28
C ASP A 73 -10.02 3.56 5.10
N PHE A 74 -8.82 3.52 4.52
CA PHE A 74 -7.61 3.09 5.26
C PHE A 74 -7.24 4.05 6.40
N LEU A 75 -7.31 5.36 6.13
CA LEU A 75 -6.95 6.38 7.12
C LEU A 75 -8.00 6.51 8.22
N SER A 76 -9.27 6.19 7.94
CA SER A 76 -10.35 6.16 8.93
C SER A 76 -10.35 4.91 9.82
N LEU A 77 -9.58 3.87 9.49
CA LEU A 77 -9.41 2.71 10.39
C LEU A 77 -8.93 3.17 11.78
N PRO A 78 -9.30 2.48 12.87
CA PRO A 78 -8.80 2.77 14.21
C PRO A 78 -7.28 2.80 14.29
N LYS A 79 -6.74 3.39 15.36
CA LYS A 79 -5.29 3.36 15.61
C LYS A 79 -4.79 1.89 15.61
N PRO A 80 -3.69 1.58 14.91
CA PRO A 80 -3.10 0.24 14.93
C PRO A 80 -2.75 -0.17 16.36
N ARG A 81 -2.96 -1.45 16.70
CA ARG A 81 -2.54 -2.04 17.97
C ARG A 81 -1.03 -2.26 18.00
N VAL A 82 -0.44 -2.57 16.85
CA VAL A 82 0.99 -2.85 16.68
C VAL A 82 1.55 -2.04 15.52
N GLY A 83 2.60 -1.25 15.79
CA GLY A 83 3.28 -0.45 14.79
C GLY A 83 2.50 0.82 14.40
N ILE A 84 2.64 1.20 13.13
CA ILE A 84 2.01 2.37 12.52
C ILE A 84 1.27 1.96 11.25
N LYS A 85 0.28 2.76 10.83
CA LYS A 85 -0.36 2.59 9.52
C LYS A 85 0.71 2.65 8.44
N THR A 86 0.94 1.52 7.78
CA THR A 86 2.00 1.39 6.80
C THR A 86 1.42 1.41 5.39
N VAL A 87 1.98 2.24 4.51
CA VAL A 87 1.57 2.34 3.11
C VAL A 87 2.71 1.86 2.22
N LEU A 88 2.41 0.89 1.36
CA LEU A 88 3.30 0.36 0.34
C LEU A 88 2.75 0.78 -1.02
N TYR A 89 3.48 1.62 -1.73
CA TYR A 89 2.98 2.21 -2.97
C TYR A 89 4.00 2.27 -4.10
N SER A 90 3.53 2.30 -5.34
CA SER A 90 4.33 2.77 -6.47
C SER A 90 4.47 4.31 -6.42
N ALA A 91 5.34 4.86 -7.26
CA ALA A 91 5.63 6.28 -7.23
C ALA A 91 4.45 7.14 -7.72
N ASP A 92 3.67 6.69 -8.72
CA ASP A 92 2.42 7.38 -9.12
C ASP A 92 1.38 7.37 -7.99
N ALA A 93 1.13 6.19 -7.39
CA ALA A 93 0.19 6.06 -6.28
C ALA A 93 0.57 6.99 -5.13
N MET A 94 1.85 6.98 -4.70
CA MET A 94 2.37 7.89 -3.68
C MET A 94 2.08 9.37 -3.99
N ARG A 95 2.43 9.84 -5.20
CA ARG A 95 2.22 11.24 -5.59
C ARG A 95 0.74 11.62 -5.59
N ARG A 96 -0.13 10.70 -6.03
CA ARG A 96 -1.59 10.91 -6.05
C ARG A 96 -2.16 10.97 -4.64
N LEU A 97 -1.75 10.08 -3.73
CA LEU A 97 -2.14 10.14 -2.32
C LEU A 97 -1.70 11.45 -1.68
N ARG A 98 -0.43 11.81 -1.85
CA ARG A 98 0.12 13.07 -1.31
C ARG A 98 -0.66 14.29 -1.80
N ARG A 99 -0.91 14.40 -3.11
CA ARG A 99 -1.74 15.48 -3.66
C ARG A 99 -3.15 15.49 -3.10
N TYR A 100 -3.78 14.31 -3.02
CA TYR A 100 -5.15 14.19 -2.50
C TYR A 100 -5.28 14.61 -1.04
N LYS A 101 -4.23 14.39 -0.24
CA LYS A 101 -4.19 14.76 1.18
C LYS A 101 -3.48 16.09 1.46
N GLY A 102 -3.12 16.85 0.42
CA GLY A 102 -2.47 18.15 0.57
C GLY A 102 -0.99 18.11 0.96
N PHE A 103 -0.34 16.94 0.94
CA PHE A 103 1.11 16.78 1.22
C PHE A 103 1.98 17.10 0.01
N THR A 104 1.76 18.25 -0.62
CA THR A 104 2.40 18.61 -1.89
C THR A 104 3.77 19.26 -1.74
N ASP A 105 4.06 19.90 -0.61
CA ASP A 105 5.38 20.46 -0.35
C ASP A 105 6.31 19.40 0.29
N PRO A 106 7.56 19.25 -0.17
CA PRO A 106 8.58 18.49 0.56
C PRO A 106 8.79 18.98 2.00
N GLU A 107 8.67 20.29 2.25
CA GLU A 107 8.89 20.92 3.56
C GLU A 107 7.74 20.66 4.55
N ASP A 108 6.54 20.31 4.06
CA ASP A 108 5.40 19.91 4.92
C ASP A 108 5.68 18.61 5.70
N VAL A 109 6.71 17.85 5.30
CA VAL A 109 7.09 16.59 5.92
C VAL A 109 8.24 16.83 6.91
N ASN A 110 7.89 17.18 8.16
CA ASN A 110 8.86 17.20 9.23
C ASN A 110 9.51 15.82 9.40
N ARG A 111 10.83 15.74 9.15
CA ARG A 111 11.65 14.56 9.45
C ARG A 111 11.94 14.57 10.94
N VAL A 112 11.01 14.03 11.74
CA VAL A 112 11.23 13.80 13.18
C VAL A 112 11.97 12.48 13.35
#